data_AF-A0A6N7VKB4-F1
#
_entry.id   AF-A0A6N7VKB4-F1
#
_cell.length_a   1.000
_cell.length_b   1.000
_cell.length_c   1.000
_cell.angle_alpha   90.00
_cell.angle_beta   90.00
_cell.angle_gamma   90.00
#
_symmetry.space_group_name_H-M   'P 1'
#
loop_
_entity.id
_entity.type
_entity.pdbx_description
1 polymer ?
#
loop_
_entity_poly.entity_id
_entity_poly.type
_entity_poly.pdbx_seq_one_letter_code
_entity_poly.pdbx_strand_id
1 'polypeptide(L)'
;MYIYVGKPISEVKYRCKVVEDQIDDFQLYKNLYAIPKKVYHNYFSNRDEYIKLEFEYEYPYGTFMLESLRNHGFGQVQIQARTSRELQNIINSIERAMRNGGKR
;
A
#
# COMPACT_ATOMS: atom_id res chain seq x y z
N MET A 1 -1.36 5.94 -0.87
CA MET A 1 -1.19 4.65 -0.16
C MET A 1 0.04 3.96 -0.71
N TYR A 2 0.82 3.32 0.16
CA TYR A 2 2.02 2.58 -0.23
C TYR A 2 1.75 1.07 -0.09
N ILE A 3 2.15 0.27 -1.08
CA ILE A 3 1.93 -1.17 -1.07
C ILE A 3 3.25 -1.88 -0.76
N TYR A 4 3.28 -2.55 0.38
CA TYR A 4 4.35 -3.43 0.78
C TYR A 4 4.14 -4.82 0.15
N VAL A 5 5.18 -5.32 -0.53
CA VAL A 5 5.19 -6.69 -1.05
C VAL A 5 6.04 -7.54 -0.11
N GLY A 6 5.44 -8.63 0.37
CA GLY A 6 6.10 -9.58 1.27
C GLY A 6 7.26 -10.35 0.64
N LYS A 7 7.69 -11.42 1.29
CA LYS A 7 8.78 -12.27 0.78
C LYS A 7 8.44 -12.83 -0.61
N PRO A 8 9.44 -12.98 -1.51
CA PRO A 8 10.87 -12.73 -1.29
C PRO A 8 11.30 -11.25 -1.39
N ILE A 9 10.41 -10.36 -1.84
CA ILE A 9 10.76 -8.98 -2.21
C ILE A 9 10.99 -8.12 -0.96
N SER A 10 10.06 -8.15 0.00
CA SER A 10 10.16 -7.44 1.29
C SER A 10 10.45 -5.93 1.16
N GLU A 11 9.73 -5.25 0.25
CA GLU A 11 9.90 -3.82 -0.03
C GLU A 11 8.56 -3.13 -0.30
N VAL A 12 8.50 -1.81 -0.11
CA VAL A 12 7.40 -1.01 -0.66
C VAL A 12 7.61 -0.85 -2.16
N LYS A 13 6.74 -1.48 -2.95
CA LYS A 13 6.90 -1.57 -4.40
C LYS A 13 6.06 -0.56 -5.16
N TYR A 14 4.87 -0.27 -4.67
CA TYR A 14 3.91 0.55 -5.40
C TYR A 14 3.43 1.73 -4.58
N ARG A 15 3.16 2.83 -5.29
CA ARG A 15 2.35 3.93 -4.80
C ARG A 15 1.02 3.91 -5.53
N CYS A 16 -0.05 3.97 -4.76
CA CYS A 16 -1.41 4.00 -5.27
C CYS A 16 -2.17 5.17 -4.64
N LYS A 17 -3.15 5.69 -5.37
CA LYS A 17 -4.13 6.64 -4.87
C LYS A 17 -5.38 5.88 -4.42
N VAL A 18 -5.95 6.28 -3.28
CA VAL A 18 -7.29 5.79 -2.90
C VAL A 18 -8.30 6.56 -3.76
N VAL A 19 -9.08 5.84 -4.55
CA VAL A 19 -10.13 6.41 -5.41
C VAL A 19 -11.47 6.39 -4.68
N GLU A 20 -11.71 5.33 -3.93
CA GLU A 20 -12.98 5.08 -3.25
C GLU A 20 -12.66 4.20 -2.03
N ASP A 21 -13.15 4.62 -0.86
CA ASP A 21 -12.87 4.04 0.45
C ASP A 21 -14.00 3.13 0.95
N GLN A 22 -15.09 3.03 0.20
CA GLN A 22 -16.21 2.11 0.42
C GLN A 22 -16.64 1.51 -0.92
N ILE A 23 -16.43 0.21 -1.08
CA ILE A 23 -16.83 -0.53 -2.28
C ILE A 23 -18.00 -1.44 -1.95
N ASP A 24 -19.06 -1.36 -2.77
CA ASP A 24 -20.20 -2.25 -2.64
C ASP A 24 -19.93 -3.64 -3.25
N ASP A 25 -20.77 -4.61 -2.89
CA ASP A 25 -20.62 -5.99 -3.36
C ASP A 25 -20.69 -6.07 -4.90
N PHE A 26 -21.52 -5.25 -5.55
CA PHE A 26 -21.67 -5.26 -7.00
C PHE A 26 -20.38 -4.85 -7.71
N GLN A 27 -19.74 -3.77 -7.26
CA GLN A 27 -18.46 -3.31 -7.74
C GLN A 27 -17.35 -4.33 -7.44
N LEU A 28 -17.36 -4.93 -6.24
CA LEU A 28 -16.39 -5.94 -5.83
C LEU A 28 -16.42 -7.16 -6.77
N TYR A 29 -17.61 -7.75 -6.98
CA TYR A 29 -17.76 -8.95 -7.81
C TYR A 29 -17.59 -8.69 -9.31
N LYS A 30 -17.72 -7.43 -9.76
CA LYS A 30 -17.41 -7.03 -11.14
C LYS A 30 -15.90 -6.95 -11.40
N ASN A 31 -15.08 -6.79 -10.35
CA ASN A 31 -13.64 -6.64 -10.50
C ASN A 31 -12.93 -8.01 -10.56
N LEU A 32 -12.40 -8.36 -11.74
CA LEU A 32 -11.70 -9.64 -11.99
C LEU A 32 -10.45 -9.86 -11.12
N TYR A 33 -9.87 -8.78 -10.57
CA TYR A 33 -8.68 -8.86 -9.72
C TYR A 33 -9.01 -8.86 -8.23
N ALA A 34 -10.27 -8.64 -7.85
CA ALA A 34 -10.67 -8.73 -6.47
C ALA A 34 -10.63 -10.19 -6.00
N ILE A 35 -10.18 -10.40 -4.76
CA ILE A 35 -10.29 -11.70 -4.08
C ILE A 35 -11.27 -11.49 -2.91
N PRO A 36 -12.59 -11.69 -3.14
CA PRO A 36 -13.59 -11.54 -2.08
C PRO A 36 -13.33 -12.57 -0.98
N LYS A 37 -13.41 -12.16 0.27
CA LYS A 37 -13.41 -13.11 1.38
C LYS A 37 -14.75 -13.83 1.38
N LYS A 38 -14.73 -15.13 1.65
CA LYS A 38 -15.97 -15.91 1.78
C LYS A 38 -16.70 -15.43 3.02
N VAL A 39 -17.95 -14.98 2.85
CA VAL A 39 -18.85 -14.64 3.96
C VAL A 39 -19.15 -15.94 4.71
N TYR A 40 -18.52 -16.13 5.86
CA TYR A 40 -19.04 -17.10 6.82
C TYR A 40 -20.21 -16.43 7.54
N HIS A 41 -21.40 -17.05 7.51
CA HIS A 41 -22.60 -16.59 8.20
C HIS A 41 -22.41 -16.63 9.72
N ASN A 42 -21.57 -15.75 10.26
CA ASN A 42 -21.52 -15.45 11.67
C ASN A 42 -22.26 -14.13 11.84
N TYR A 43 -23.42 -14.18 12.51
CA TYR A 43 -24.32 -13.04 12.80
C TYR A 43 -23.63 -11.85 13.51
N PHE A 44 -22.35 -12.00 13.90
CA PHE A 44 -21.52 -11.02 14.61
C PHE A 44 -20.21 -10.64 13.89
N SER A 45 -19.94 -11.12 12.67
CA SER A 45 -18.70 -10.75 11.98
C SER A 45 -18.81 -9.37 11.34
N ASN A 46 -17.98 -8.42 11.78
CA ASN A 46 -17.73 -7.14 11.11
C ASN A 46 -17.64 -7.35 9.60
N ARG A 47 -18.40 -6.56 8.81
CA ARG A 47 -18.31 -6.60 7.36
C ARG A 47 -16.86 -6.30 6.96
N ASP A 48 -16.28 -7.15 6.11
CA ASP A 48 -14.98 -6.85 5.52
C ASP A 48 -15.10 -5.58 4.66
N GLU A 49 -14.25 -4.60 4.92
CA GLU A 49 -14.22 -3.35 4.17
C GLU A 49 -13.25 -3.45 3.00
N TYR A 50 -13.69 -2.97 1.83
CA TYR A 50 -12.91 -2.94 0.60
C TYR A 50 -12.69 -1.50 0.15
N ILE A 51 -11.49 -1.23 -0.36
CA ILE A 51 -11.12 0.05 -0.95
C ILE A 51 -10.64 -0.15 -2.37
N LYS A 52 -10.91 0.84 -3.23
CA LYS A 52 -10.42 0.85 -4.62
C LYS A 52 -9.23 1.77 -4.74
N LEU A 53 -8.22 1.24 -5.39
CA LEU A 53 -6.95 1.91 -5.60
C LEU A 53 -6.72 2.13 -7.09
N GLU A 54 -6.18 3.29 -7.41
CA GLU A 54 -5.59 3.58 -8.71
C GLU A 54 -4.08 3.49 -8.59
N PHE A 55 -3.46 2.71 -9.47
CA PHE A 55 -2.01 2.61 -9.56
C PHE A 55 -1.44 3.95 -10.04
N GLU A 56 -0.42 4.47 -9.33
CA GLU A 56 0.28 5.68 -9.76
C GLU A 56 1.70 5.40 -10.21
N TYR A 57 2.44 4.59 -9.45
CA TYR A 57 3.87 4.42 -9.66
C TYR A 57 4.40 3.09 -9.11
N GLU A 58 5.38 2.53 -9.81
CA GLU A 58 6.18 1.39 -9.36
C GLU A 58 7.61 1.84 -9.09
N TYR A 59 8.10 1.58 -7.88
CA TYR A 59 9.46 1.90 -7.50
C TYR A 59 10.46 0.85 -8.02
N PRO A 60 11.66 1.28 -8.45
CA PRO A 60 12.75 0.37 -8.74
C PRO A 60 13.06 -0.54 -7.55
N TYR A 61 13.56 -1.75 -7.83
CA TYR A 61 13.98 -2.67 -6.78
C TYR A 61 15.03 -2.04 -5.86
N GLY A 62 14.91 -2.29 -4.56
CA GLY A 62 15.82 -1.77 -3.53
C GLY A 62 15.49 -0.37 -3.03
N THR A 63 14.48 0.31 -3.59
CA THR A 63 14.16 1.71 -3.22
C THR A 63 13.70 1.84 -1.77
N PHE A 64 12.77 0.98 -1.36
CA PHE A 64 12.13 1.05 -0.04
C PHE A 64 12.14 -0.33 0.63
N MET A 65 13.34 -0.88 0.79
CA MET A 65 13.56 -2.14 1.50
C MET A 65 13.04 -2.04 2.94
N LEU A 66 12.36 -3.09 3.43
CA LEU A 66 11.79 -3.12 4.77
C LEU A 66 12.81 -2.77 5.86
N GLU A 67 14.04 -3.27 5.74
CA GLU A 67 15.12 -3.01 6.68
C GLU A 67 15.47 -1.52 6.75
N SER A 68 15.57 -0.84 5.60
CA SER A 68 15.80 0.60 5.54
C SER A 68 14.64 1.40 6.15
N LEU A 69 13.40 1.00 5.87
CA LEU A 69 12.22 1.67 6.44
C LEU A 69 12.14 1.48 7.96
N ARG A 70 12.47 0.29 8.48
CA ARG A 70 12.48 -0.01 9.93
C ARG A 70 13.46 0.87 10.70
N ASN A 71 14.63 1.12 10.13
CA ASN A 71 15.63 2.02 10.71
C ASN A 71 15.11 3.46 10.87
N HIS A 72 14.03 3.81 10.17
CA HIS A 72 13.40 5.12 10.19
C HIS A 72 11.97 5.09 10.79
N GLY A 73 11.69 4.11 11.65
CA GLY A 73 10.45 4.07 12.44
C GLY A 73 9.28 3.35 11.76
N PHE A 74 9.52 2.58 10.70
CA PHE A 74 8.48 1.71 10.13
C PHE A 74 8.22 0.51 11.05
N GLY A 75 7.07 0.54 11.73
CA GLY A 75 6.62 -0.51 12.64
C GLY A 75 6.07 -1.76 11.95
N GLN A 76 5.44 -2.63 12.73
CA GLN A 76 4.85 -3.87 12.23
C GLN A 76 3.60 -3.57 11.37
N VAL A 77 3.62 -3.99 10.10
CA VAL A 77 2.50 -3.82 9.16
C VAL A 77 1.49 -4.95 9.36
N GLN A 78 0.77 -4.95 10.48
CA GLN A 78 -0.37 -5.86 10.67
C GLN A 78 -1.70 -5.22 10.26
N ILE A 79 -1.78 -3.88 10.26
CA ILE A 79 -2.97 -3.08 9.89
C ILE A 79 -2.48 -1.88 9.06
N GLN A 80 -3.38 -1.27 8.27
CA GLN A 80 -3.13 0.05 7.66
C GLN A 80 -2.66 1.03 8.74
N ALA A 81 -1.37 1.37 8.72
CA ALA A 81 -0.76 2.28 9.68
C ALA A 81 -0.47 3.60 9.01
N ARG A 82 -0.73 4.71 9.71
CA ARG A 82 -0.25 6.02 9.27
C ARG A 82 1.27 6.04 9.36
N THR A 83 1.91 6.47 8.29
CA THR A 83 3.35 6.72 8.24
C THR A 83 3.70 7.80 9.28
N SER A 84 4.77 7.60 10.06
CA SER A 84 5.29 8.65 10.94
C SER A 84 5.74 9.85 10.11
N ARG A 85 5.78 11.05 10.71
CA ARG A 85 6.24 12.26 10.01
C ARG A 85 7.67 12.11 9.48
N GLU A 86 8.55 11.50 10.27
CA GLU A 86 9.95 11.24 9.91
C GLU A 86 10.06 10.32 8.70
N LEU A 87 9.33 9.19 8.73
CA LEU A 87 9.32 8.25 7.63
C LEU A 87 8.72 8.87 6.36
N GLN A 88 7.66 9.67 6.49
CA GLN A 88 7.08 10.38 5.36
C GLN A 88 8.07 11.39 4.76
N ASN A 89 8.86 12.09 5.59
CA ASN A 89 9.87 13.02 5.11
C ASN A 89 10.96 12.31 4.30
N ILE A 90 11.37 11.11 4.72
CA ILE A 90 12.35 10.29 4.00
C ILE A 90 11.79 9.78 2.68
N ILE A 91 10.55 9.27 2.68
CA ILE A 91 9.91 8.86 1.43
C ILE A 91 9.82 10.05 0.46
N ASN A 92 9.39 11.21 0.95
CA ASN A 92 9.32 12.43 0.14
C ASN A 92 10.70 12.86 -0.39
N SER A 93 11.78 12.71 0.39
CA SER A 93 13.13 13.08 -0.07
C SER A 93 13.63 12.16 -1.18
N ILE A 94 13.41 10.86 -1.05
CA ILE A 94 13.76 9.85 -2.07
C ILE A 94 12.94 10.10 -3.35
N GLU A 95 11.64 10.31 -3.23
CA GLU A 95 10.79 10.62 -4.39
C GLU A 95 11.22 11.90 -5.11
N ARG A 96 11.61 12.95 -4.38
CA ARG A 96 12.13 14.19 -4.98
C ARG A 96 13.45 13.93 -5.71
N ALA A 97 14.35 13.17 -5.11
CA ALA A 97 15.63 12.82 -5.74
C ALA A 97 15.41 12.04 -7.05
N MET A 98 14.47 11.09 -7.07
CA MET A 98 14.11 10.34 -8.28
C MET A 98 13.53 11.21 -9.39
N ARG A 99 12.64 12.16 -9.05
CA ARG A 99 12.08 13.10 -10.03
C ARG A 99 13.12 14.04 -10.63
N ASN A 100 14.12 14.43 -9.84
CA ASN A 100 15.19 15.33 -10.26
C ASN A 100 16.32 14.60 -11.03
N GLY A 101 16.55 13.32 -10.74
CA GLY A 101 17.58 12.49 -11.39
C GLY A 101 17.22 12.01 -12.80
N GLY A 102 15.96 12.10 -13.22
CA GLY A 102 15.50 11.78 -14.58
C GLY A 102 15.74 12.88 -15.63
N LYS A 103 16.40 13.99 -15.26
CA LYS A 103 16.87 15.03 -16.18
C LYS A 103 18.38 14.90 -16.38
N ARG A 104 18.82 13.88 -17.11
CA ARG A 104 20.18 13.80 -17.67
C ARG A 104 20.12 13.20 -19.07
#